data_AF-A0A970JDI3-F1
#
_entry.id   AF-A0A970JDI3-F1
#
_cell.length_a   1.000
_cell.length_b   1.000
_cell.length_c   1.000
_cell.angle_alpha   90.00
_cell.angle_beta   90.00
_cell.angle_gamma   90.00
#
_symmetry.space_group_name_H-M   'P 1'
#
loop_
_entity.id
_entity.type
_entity.pdbx_description
1 polymer ?
#
loop_
_entity_poly.entity_id
_entity_poly.type
_entity_poly.pdbx_seq_one_letter_code
_entity_poly.pdbx_strand_id
1 'polypeptide(L)'
;ACYRSGRTGDRFMSLAKSGNIKNVCLPNAIMTLAEYTQDYGDEEFKQKAKRVIEREIENIQNQKIKELVKKNVELIYQGARDLFI
;
A
#
# COMPACT_ATOMS: atom_id res chain seq x y z
N ALA A 1 -8.83 -2.67 -1.95
CA ALA A 1 -8.91 -1.22 -2.25
C ALA A 1 -9.98 -0.86 -3.29
N CYS A 2 -9.72 -0.95 -4.61
CA CYS A 2 -10.66 -0.43 -5.62
C CYS A 2 -12.07 -1.01 -5.55
N TYR A 3 -12.20 -2.31 -5.29
CA TYR A 3 -13.50 -2.95 -5.05
C TYR A 3 -14.22 -2.33 -3.84
N ARG A 4 -13.55 -2.27 -2.66
CA ARG A 4 -14.09 -1.69 -1.42
C ARG A 4 -14.47 -0.21 -1.55
N SER A 5 -13.78 0.52 -2.42
CA SER A 5 -14.04 1.95 -2.67
C SER A 5 -14.99 2.21 -3.86
N GLY A 6 -15.60 1.18 -4.45
CA GLY A 6 -16.51 1.33 -5.60
C GLY A 6 -15.84 1.91 -6.86
N ARG A 7 -14.51 1.77 -6.98
CA ARG A 7 -13.73 2.16 -8.16
C ARG A 7 -13.76 1.00 -9.15
N THR A 8 -14.89 0.83 -9.83
CA THR A 8 -15.14 -0.20 -10.84
C THR A 8 -15.51 0.44 -12.17
N GLY A 9 -15.38 -0.30 -13.27
CA GLY A 9 -15.74 0.16 -14.62
C GLY A 9 -15.07 1.48 -15.00
N ASP A 10 -15.88 2.42 -15.49
CA ASP A 10 -15.48 3.74 -15.98
C ASP A 10 -14.78 4.60 -14.91
N ARG A 11 -15.13 4.47 -13.62
CA ARG A 11 -14.45 5.18 -12.52
C ARG A 11 -13.01 4.69 -12.35
N PHE A 12 -12.78 3.39 -12.46
CA PHE A 12 -11.44 2.82 -12.48
C PHE A 12 -10.67 3.28 -13.72
N MET A 13 -11.30 3.23 -14.90
CA MET A 13 -10.65 3.61 -16.15
C MET A 13 -10.23 5.09 -16.18
N SER A 14 -11.04 6.00 -15.64
CA SER A 14 -10.67 7.41 -15.50
C SER A 14 -9.44 7.60 -14.60
N LEU A 15 -9.39 6.88 -13.47
CA LEU A 15 -8.23 6.90 -12.57
C LEU A 15 -6.97 6.34 -13.26
N ALA A 16 -7.11 5.23 -13.98
CA ALA A 16 -6.03 4.58 -14.72
C ALA A 16 -5.48 5.48 -15.83
N LYS A 17 -6.35 5.98 -16.71
CA LYS A 17 -5.96 6.80 -17.87
C LYS A 17 -5.37 8.15 -17.47
N SER A 18 -5.75 8.71 -16.33
CA SER A 18 -5.16 9.96 -15.81
C SER A 18 -3.75 9.78 -15.23
N GLY A 19 -3.25 8.54 -15.09
CA GLY A 19 -1.98 8.24 -14.44
C GLY A 19 -2.00 8.38 -12.91
N ASN A 20 -3.11 8.83 -12.32
CA ASN A 20 -3.27 8.96 -10.87
C ASN A 20 -3.40 7.61 -10.17
N ILE A 21 -3.61 6.51 -10.90
CA ILE A 21 -3.67 5.16 -10.35
C ILE A 21 -2.43 4.77 -9.54
N LYS A 22 -1.25 5.32 -9.86
CA LYS A 22 -0.02 5.08 -9.08
C LYS A 22 -0.13 5.58 -7.63
N ASN A 23 -0.92 6.63 -7.39
CA ASN A 23 -1.19 7.17 -6.05
C ASN A 23 -2.17 6.30 -5.23
N VAL A 24 -2.68 5.22 -5.83
CA VAL A 24 -3.61 4.28 -5.19
C VAL A 24 -2.99 2.88 -5.16
N CYS A 25 -2.53 2.36 -6.30
CA CYS A 25 -2.05 0.99 -6.39
C CYS A 25 -0.74 0.75 -5.64
N LEU A 26 0.26 1.62 -5.79
CA LEU A 26 1.54 1.44 -5.09
C LEU A 26 1.38 1.52 -3.56
N PRO A 27 0.71 2.53 -2.99
CA PRO A 27 0.37 2.56 -1.58
C PRO A 27 -0.34 1.31 -1.06
N ASN A 28 -1.36 0.84 -1.77
CA ASN A 28 -2.11 -0.35 -1.37
C ASN A 28 -1.28 -1.62 -1.49
N ALA A 29 -0.38 -1.72 -2.47
CA ALA A 29 0.56 -2.84 -2.59
C ALA A 29 1.54 -2.89 -1.42
N ILE A 30 2.06 -1.74 -0.98
CA ILE A 30 2.93 -1.63 0.19
C ILE A 30 2.20 -2.11 1.45
N MET A 31 0.98 -1.63 1.69
CA MET A 31 0.19 -2.03 2.87
C MET A 31 -0.16 -3.52 2.85
N THR A 32 -0.53 -4.06 1.69
CA THR A 32 -0.85 -5.50 1.54
C THR A 32 0.40 -6.37 1.77
N LEU A 33 1.57 -5.93 1.30
CA LEU A 33 2.82 -6.65 1.55
C LEU A 33 3.20 -6.59 3.04
N ALA A 34 3.06 -5.43 3.69
CA ALA A 34 3.28 -5.30 5.13
C ALA A 34 2.39 -6.27 5.92
N GLU A 35 1.11 -6.36 5.57
CA GLU A 35 0.16 -7.30 6.18
C GLU A 35 0.60 -8.75 5.98
N TYR A 36 0.92 -9.13 4.74
CA TYR A 36 1.38 -10.47 4.41
C TYR A 36 2.65 -10.86 5.20
N THR A 37 3.58 -9.93 5.41
CA THR A 37 4.79 -10.21 6.22
C THR A 37 4.49 -10.52 7.67
N GLN A 38 3.43 -9.94 8.25
CA GLN A 38 3.05 -10.19 9.63
C GLN A 38 2.33 -11.53 9.77
N ASP A 39 1.47 -11.85 8.81
CA ASP A 39 0.61 -13.04 8.91
C ASP A 39 1.32 -14.33 8.44
N TYR A 40 2.25 -14.22 7.48
CA TYR A 40 2.79 -15.39 6.78
C TYR A 40 4.32 -15.36 6.59
N GLY A 41 5.00 -14.28 6.96
CA GLY A 41 6.44 -14.13 6.74
C GLY A 41 7.29 -14.85 7.78
N ASP A 42 8.33 -15.56 7.34
CA ASP A 42 9.46 -15.93 8.21
C ASP A 42 10.42 -14.74 8.40
N GLU A 43 11.43 -14.90 9.26
CA GLU A 43 12.35 -13.82 9.59
C GLU A 43 13.16 -13.31 8.39
N GLU A 44 13.56 -14.21 7.48
CA GLU A 44 14.31 -13.82 6.28
C GLU A 44 13.43 -13.00 5.32
N PHE A 45 12.19 -13.45 5.10
CA PHE A 45 11.21 -12.78 4.27
C PHE A 45 10.85 -11.42 4.85
N LYS A 46 10.58 -11.33 6.16
CA LYS A 46 10.28 -10.05 6.84
C LYS A 46 11.39 -9.03 6.63
N GLN A 47 12.65 -9.42 6.77
CA GLN A 47 13.78 -8.51 6.54
C GLN A 47 13.88 -8.03 5.09
N LYS A 48 13.71 -8.94 4.12
CA LYS A 48 13.70 -8.59 2.69
C LYS A 48 12.54 -7.66 2.36
N ALA A 49 11.34 -7.98 2.83
CA ALA A 49 10.14 -7.20 2.58
C ALA A 49 10.21 -5.82 3.22
N LYS A 50 10.73 -5.69 4.45
CA LYS A 50 10.93 -4.41 5.13
C LYS A 50 11.79 -3.45 4.28
N ARG A 51 12.90 -3.93 3.72
CA ARG A 51 13.76 -3.12 2.83
C ARG A 51 13.02 -2.67 1.57
N VAL A 52 12.21 -3.54 0.98
CA VAL A 52 11.39 -3.19 -0.19
C VAL A 52 10.32 -2.16 0.18
N ILE A 53 9.60 -2.36 1.29
CA ILE A 53 8.57 -1.45 1.79
C ILE A 53 9.15 -0.06 2.01
N GLU A 54 10.27 0.06 2.73
CA GLU A 54 10.93 1.35 3.00
C GLU A 54 11.35 2.06 1.70
N ARG A 55 11.95 1.32 0.76
CA ARG A 55 12.34 1.87 -0.55
C ARG A 55 11.13 2.34 -1.36
N GLU A 56 10.07 1.54 -1.43
CA GLU A 56 8.89 1.87 -2.23
C GLU A 56 8.05 2.99 -1.61
N ILE A 57 8.04 3.14 -0.28
CA ILE A 57 7.48 4.33 0.38
C ILE A 57 8.20 5.58 -0.14
N GLU A 58 9.52 5.54 -0.29
CA GLU A 58 10.29 6.68 -0.77
C GLU A 58 9.96 7.08 -2.21
N ASN A 59 9.53 6.14 -3.05
CA ASN A 59 9.09 6.37 -4.42
C ASN A 59 7.73 7.11 -4.53
N ILE A 60 6.95 7.20 -3.45
CA ILE A 60 5.68 7.93 -3.42
C ILE A 60 5.94 9.44 -3.51
N GLN A 61 5.55 10.04 -4.63
CA GLN A 61 5.75 11.47 -4.90
C GLN A 61 4.80 12.39 -4.11
N ASN A 62 3.57 11.93 -3.86
CA ASN A 62 2.59 12.71 -3.11
C ASN A 62 2.86 12.59 -1.61
N GLN A 63 3.36 13.67 -0.99
CA GLN A 63 3.75 13.68 0.43
C GLN A 63 2.61 13.32 1.38
N LYS A 64 1.37 13.75 1.10
CA LYS A 64 0.22 13.40 1.95
C LYS A 64 -0.03 11.89 1.94
N ILE A 65 0.10 11.26 0.78
CA ILE A 65 -0.07 9.82 0.63
C ILE A 65 1.10 9.08 1.24
N LYS A 66 2.33 9.58 1.08
CA LYS A 66 3.54 9.01 1.67
C LYS A 66 3.41 8.90 3.19
N GLU A 67 3.04 9.99 3.86
CA GLU A 67 2.87 10.03 5.31
C GLU A 67 1.71 9.14 5.78
N LEU A 68 0.61 9.10 5.03
CA LEU A 68 -0.49 8.18 5.32
C LEU A 68 -0.08 6.71 5.22
N VAL A 69 0.70 6.34 4.20
CA VAL A 69 1.21 4.96 4.03
C VAL A 69 2.16 4.59 5.16
N LYS A 70 3.09 5.48 5.55
CA LYS A 70 3.99 5.24 6.70
C LYS A 70 3.19 4.91 7.95
N LYS A 71 2.21 5.76 8.29
CA LYS A 71 1.33 5.55 9.45
C LYS A 71 0.57 4.23 9.35
N ASN A 72 0.00 3.91 8.20
CA ASN A 72 -0.78 2.67 8.03
C ASN A 72 0.11 1.43 8.13
N VAL A 73 1.34 1.46 7.61
CA VAL A 73 2.31 0.36 7.74
C VAL A 73 2.66 0.13 9.22
N GLU A 74 2.87 1.19 10.00
CA GLU A 74 3.09 1.07 11.44
C GLU A 74 1.88 0.44 12.16
N LEU A 75 0.66 0.87 11.83
CA LEU A 75 -0.56 0.28 12.38
C LEU A 75 -0.68 -1.20 12.02
N ILE A 76 -0.30 -1.60 10.80
CA ILE A 76 -0.33 -3.00 10.36
C ILE A 76 0.66 -3.84 11.18
N TYR A 77 1.87 -3.33 11.42
CA TYR A 77 2.84 -3.96 12.31
C TYR A 77 2.37 -4.03 13.77
N GLN A 78 1.43 -3.16 14.18
CA GLN A 78 0.77 -3.22 15.48
C GLN A 78 -0.49 -4.11 15.50
N GLY A 79 -0.83 -4.77 14.39
CA GLY A 79 -1.94 -5.72 14.32
C GLY A 79 -3.18 -5.23 13.57
N ALA A 80 -3.20 -3.99 13.06
CA ALA A 80 -4.27 -3.56 12.16
C ALA A 80 -4.25 -4.36 10.85
N ARG A 81 -5.43 -4.56 10.25
CA ARG A 81 -5.59 -5.31 9.01
C ARG A 81 -6.53 -4.58 8.06
N ASP A 82 -6.43 -4.89 6.77
CA ASP A 82 -7.27 -4.36 5.71
C ASP A 82 -7.31 -2.82 5.63
N LEU A 83 -6.15 -2.18 5.78
CA LEU A 83 -6.01 -0.74 5.54
C LEU A 83 -5.81 -0.47 4.04
N PHE A 84 -6.59 0.46 3.48
CA PHE A 84 -6.52 0.82 2.06
C PHE A 84 -6.85 2.30 1.82
N ILE A 85 -6.44 2.79 0.66
CA ILE A 85 -6.79 4.12 0.11
C ILE A 85 -7.45 4.01 -1.26
#